data_AF-A0A838RPJ7-F1
#
_entry.id   AF-A0A838RPJ7-F1
#
_cell.length_a   1.000
_cell.length_b   1.000
_cell.length_c   1.000
_cell.angle_alpha   90.00
_cell.angle_beta   90.00
_cell.angle_gamma   90.00
#
_symmetry.space_group_name_H-M   'P 1'
#
loop_
_entity.id
_entity.type
_entity.pdbx_description
1 polymer ?
#
loop_
_entity_poly.entity_id
_entity_poly.type
_entity_poly.pdbx_seq_one_letter_code
_entity_poly.pdbx_strand_id
1 'polypeptide(L)'
;MSPNVYQRFAALENPWSLDTYNFKHFGLEHILFDVKQIVTSGGLRPGEQAPDFELPVVGGGQLRLSELRDKPVILHFGSFT
;
A
#
# COMPACT_ATOMS: atom_id res chain seq x y z
N MET A 1 2.56 28.64 1.61
CA MET A 1 3.14 27.87 0.50
C MET A 1 3.43 26.49 1.06
N SER A 2 2.72 25.45 0.61
CA SER A 2 2.86 24.10 1.19
C SER A 2 4.18 23.47 0.71
N PRO A 3 4.89 22.73 1.58
CA PRO A 3 6.15 22.10 1.20
C PRO A 3 5.90 21.04 0.13
N ASN A 4 6.82 20.96 -0.84
CA ASN A 4 6.71 19.97 -1.91
C ASN A 4 7.02 18.56 -1.40
N VAL A 5 6.68 17.56 -2.20
CA VAL A 5 6.89 16.13 -1.92
C VAL A 5 8.30 15.84 -1.40
N TYR A 6 9.34 16.33 -2.10
CA TYR A 6 10.74 16.11 -1.72
C TYR A 6 11.09 16.69 -0.34
N GLN A 7 10.54 17.86 -0.01
CA GLN A 7 10.76 18.50 1.29
C GLN A 7 10.06 17.74 2.42
N ARG A 8 8.91 17.12 2.16
CA ARG A 8 8.17 16.32 3.15
C ARG A 8 8.86 14.97 3.39
N PHE A 9 9.36 14.33 2.34
CA PHE A 9 10.10 13.07 2.44
C PHE A 9 11.45 13.23 3.15
N ALA A 10 12.19 14.33 2.88
CA ALA A 10 13.46 14.61 3.56
C ALA A 10 13.31 14.91 5.06
N ALA A 11 12.09 15.24 5.51
CA ALA A 11 11.80 15.55 6.91
C ALA A 11 11.34 14.34 7.74
N LEU A 12 11.24 13.14 7.15
CA LEU A 12 10.93 11.92 7.90
C LEU A 12 12.12 11.53 8.78
N GLU A 13 11.87 11.04 9.99
CA GLU A 13 12.94 10.59 10.91
C GLU A 13 13.74 9.40 10.36
N ASN A 14 13.17 8.65 9.41
CA ASN A 14 13.84 7.52 8.78
C ASN A 14 13.35 7.30 7.33
N PRO A 15 13.73 8.16 6.38
CA PRO A 15 13.23 8.08 5.01
C PRO A 15 13.88 6.89 4.30
N TRP A 16 13.07 5.93 3.84
CA TRP A 16 13.57 4.95 2.88
C TRP A 16 13.91 5.66 1.58
N SER A 17 14.90 5.13 0.86
CA SER A 17 15.23 5.66 -0.46
C SER A 17 14.01 5.54 -1.38
N LEU A 18 13.77 6.51 -2.25
CA LEU A 18 12.67 6.48 -3.22
C LEU A 18 12.71 5.22 -4.10
N ASP A 19 13.91 4.71 -4.38
CA ASP A 19 14.13 3.46 -5.12
C ASP A 19 13.72 2.21 -4.33
N THR A 20 13.73 2.29 -2.99
CA THR A 20 13.23 1.24 -2.09
C THR A 20 11.71 1.32 -1.92
N TYR A 21 11.13 2.52 -1.95
CA TYR A 21 9.69 2.73 -1.80
C TYR A 21 8.90 2.38 -3.06
N ASN A 22 9.43 2.76 -4.23
CA ASN A 22 8.84 2.43 -5.53
C ASN A 22 9.49 1.15 -6.06
N PHE A 23 8.98 -0.01 -5.63
CA PHE A 23 9.45 -1.33 -6.07
C PHE A 23 9.63 -1.37 -7.60
N LYS A 24 10.87 -1.30 -8.07
CA LYS A 24 11.16 -1.44 -9.51
C LYS A 24 11.08 -2.90 -9.97
N HIS A 25 11.27 -3.85 -9.05
CA HIS A 25 11.17 -5.30 -9.30
C HIS A 25 10.67 -6.02 -8.04
N PHE A 26 9.79 -7.02 -8.20
CA PHE A 26 9.39 -7.93 -7.13
C PHE A 26 10.44 -9.06 -6.99
N GLY A 27 11.41 -8.87 -6.10
CA GLY A 27 12.48 -9.86 -5.78
C GLY A 27 12.27 -10.58 -4.45
N LEU A 28 12.94 -11.72 -4.25
CA LEU A 28 12.87 -12.54 -3.01
C LEU A 28 13.23 -11.75 -1.74
N GLU A 29 14.11 -10.75 -1.82
CA GLU A 29 14.45 -9.89 -0.68
C GLU A 29 13.26 -9.05 -0.19
N HIS A 30 12.32 -8.69 -1.08
CA HIS A 30 11.14 -7.90 -0.73
C HIS A 30 10.12 -8.73 0.06
N ILE A 31 10.04 -10.05 -0.22
CA ILE A 31 9.17 -10.97 0.51
C ILE A 31 9.58 -11.04 1.99
N LEU A 32 10.87 -11.13 2.29
CA LEU A 32 11.37 -11.15 3.67
C LEU A 32 11.08 -9.85 4.41
N PHE A 33 11.17 -8.73 3.70
CA PHE A 33 10.85 -7.41 4.22
C PHE A 33 9.36 -7.25 4.53
N ASP A 34 8.49 -7.65 3.60
CA ASP A 34 7.05 -7.62 3.76
C ASP A 34 6.60 -8.51 4.91
N VAL A 35 7.16 -9.72 5.04
CA VAL A 35 6.86 -10.63 6.15
C VAL A 35 7.25 -10.00 7.49
N LYS A 36 8.41 -9.36 7.58
CA LYS A 36 8.84 -8.66 8.80
C LYS A 36 7.86 -7.53 9.15
N GLN A 37 7.48 -6.72 8.18
CA GLN A 37 6.55 -5.61 8.39
C GLN A 37 5.15 -6.10 8.76
N ILE A 38 4.65 -7.16 8.13
CA ILE A 38 3.38 -7.82 8.48
C ILE A 38 3.40 -8.29 9.94
N VAL A 39 4.48 -8.94 10.37
CA VAL A 39 4.61 -9.48 11.74
C VAL A 39 4.72 -8.36 12.78
N THR A 40 5.47 -7.28 12.51
CA THR A 40 5.66 -6.19 13.48
C THR A 40 4.50 -5.21 13.53
N SER A 41 3.75 -5.05 12.42
CA SER A 41 2.70 -4.03 12.28
C SER A 41 1.29 -4.60 12.36
N GLY A 42 1.13 -5.93 12.45
CA GLY A 42 -0.17 -6.60 12.39
C GLY A 42 -0.80 -6.55 10.99
N GLY A 43 0.01 -6.71 9.95
CA GLY A 43 -0.45 -6.74 8.56
C GLY A 43 -1.21 -8.02 8.21
N LEU A 44 -1.89 -8.01 7.07
CA LEU A 44 -2.62 -9.16 6.55
C LEU A 44 -1.66 -10.24 6.04
N ARG A 45 -1.84 -11.50 6.45
CA ARG A 45 -0.98 -12.62 6.00
C ARG A 45 -1.53 -13.29 4.75
N PRO A 46 -0.66 -13.93 3.93
CA PRO A 46 -1.12 -14.75 2.81
C PRO A 46 -2.11 -15.83 3.27
N GLY A 47 -3.24 -15.96 2.57
CA GLY A 47 -4.32 -16.89 2.90
C GLY A 47 -5.34 -16.37 3.92
N GLU A 48 -5.06 -15.27 4.63
CA GLU A 48 -6.06 -14.60 5.45
C GLU A 48 -7.05 -13.83 4.59
N GLN A 49 -8.31 -13.79 5.02
CA GLN A 49 -9.33 -13.02 4.34
C GLN A 49 -9.04 -11.53 4.47
N ALA A 50 -8.94 -10.83 3.34
CA ALA A 50 -8.76 -9.39 3.34
C ALA A 50 -9.93 -8.67 4.04
N PRO A 51 -9.64 -7.75 4.99
CA PRO A 51 -10.65 -6.95 5.68
C PRO A 51 -11.53 -6.23 4.68
N ASP A 52 -12.83 -6.22 4.93
CA ASP A 52 -13.75 -5.53 4.05
C ASP A 52 -13.64 -4.01 4.24
N PHE A 53 -13.77 -3.27 3.15
CA PHE A 53 -13.78 -1.82 3.15
C PHE A 53 -14.63 -1.31 2.00
N GLU A 54 -15.07 -0.07 2.10
CA GLU A 54 -15.88 0.61 1.09
C GLU A 54 -15.18 1.91 0.67
N LEU A 55 -15.04 2.11 -0.64
CA LEU A 55 -14.39 3.27 -1.23
C LEU A 55 -15.28 3.93 -2.28
N PRO A 56 -15.21 5.27 -2.41
CA PRO A 56 -15.88 5.97 -3.49
C PRO A 56 -15.25 5.65 -4.84
N VAL A 57 -16.09 5.49 -5.85
CA VAL A 57 -15.66 5.27 -7.24
C VAL A 57 -15.54 6.61 -7.95
N VAL A 58 -14.54 6.74 -8.83
CA VAL A 58 -14.42 7.90 -9.72
C VAL A 58 -15.65 7.99 -10.61
N GLY A 59 -16.35 9.12 -10.57
CA GLY A 59 -17.62 9.31 -11.27
C GLY A 59 -18.86 9.07 -10.40
N GLY A 60 -18.67 8.76 -9.11
CA GLY A 60 -19.74 8.58 -8.13
C GLY A 60 -20.06 7.11 -7.87
N GLY A 61 -20.85 6.88 -6.81
CA GLY A 61 -21.12 5.54 -6.29
C GLY A 61 -20.07 5.07 -5.28
N GLN A 62 -20.26 3.85 -4.82
CA GLN A 62 -19.41 3.18 -3.83
C GLN A 62 -19.04 1.80 -4.35
N LEU A 63 -17.88 1.31 -3.95
CA LEU A 63 -17.42 -0.04 -4.22
C LEU A 63 -16.93 -0.67 -2.92
N ARG A 64 -17.44 -1.85 -2.63
CA ARG A 64 -17.04 -2.63 -1.47
C ARG A 64 -16.12 -3.76 -1.90
N LEU A 65 -15.06 -4.04 -1.14
CA LEU A 65 -14.13 -5.11 -1.48
C LEU A 65 -14.84 -6.48 -1.56
N SER A 66 -15.81 -6.73 -0.69
CA SER A 66 -16.62 -7.96 -0.71
C SER A 66 -17.48 -8.16 -1.97
N GLU A 67 -17.77 -7.10 -2.74
CA GLU A 67 -18.47 -7.21 -4.03
C GLU A 67 -17.57 -7.76 -5.15
N LEU A 68 -16.24 -7.75 -4.92
CA LEU A 68 -15.25 -8.26 -5.85
C LEU A 68 -14.75 -9.67 -5.49
N ARG A 69 -15.41 -10.37 -4.57
CA ARG A 69 -15.06 -11.76 -4.24
C ARG A 69 -15.15 -12.64 -5.48
N ASP A 70 -14.35 -13.71 -5.46
CA ASP A 70 -14.19 -14.67 -6.57
C ASP A 70 -13.56 -14.10 -7.86
N LYS A 71 -13.15 -12.82 -7.83
CA LYS A 71 -12.33 -12.19 -8.86
C LYS A 71 -10.93 -11.93 -8.30
N PRO A 72 -9.86 -12.18 -9.07
CA PRO A 72 -8.52 -11.71 -8.68
C PRO A 72 -8.49 -10.18 -8.61
N VAL A 73 -8.08 -9.63 -7.46
CA VAL A 73 -8.03 -8.18 -7.21
C VAL A 73 -6.63 -7.80 -6.73
N ILE A 74 -6.09 -6.71 -7.29
CA ILE A 74 -4.85 -6.08 -6.82
C ILE A 74 -5.22 -4.74 -6.17
N LEU A 75 -4.77 -4.52 -4.94
CA LEU A 75 -4.90 -3.23 -4.27
C LEU A 75 -3.63 -2.42 -4.48
N HIS A 76 -3.76 -1.28 -5.13
CA HIS A 76 -2.67 -0.34 -5.34
C HIS A 76 -2.95 0.96 -4.58
N PHE A 77 -2.17 1.23 -3.55
CA PHE A 77 -2.27 2.46 -2.75
C PHE A 77 -1.30 3.49 -3.33
N GLY A 78 -1.84 4.61 -3.81
CA GLY A 78 -1.06 5.75 -4.28
C GLY A 78 -1.27 6.95 -3.36
N SER A 79 -0.20 7.68 -3.06
CA SER A 79 -0.29 9.00 -2.45
C SER A 79 0.19 10.03 -3.46
N PHE A 80 -0.70 10.93 -3.87
CA PHE A 80 -0.33 12.12 -4.61
C PHE A 80 -0.22 13.26 -3.60
N THR A 81 1.00 13.71 -3.37
CA THR A 81 1.32 14.86 -2.48
C THR A 81 1.69 16.09 -3.27
#